data_AF-A0A2I2Y3B0-F1
#
_entry.id   AF-A0A2I2Y3B0-F1
#
_cell.length_a   1.000
_cell.length_b   1.000
_cell.length_c   1.000
_cell.angle_alpha   90.00
_cell.angle_beta   90.00
_cell.angle_gamma   90.00
#
_symmetry.space_group_name_H-M   'P 1'
#
loop_
_entity.id
_entity.type
_entity.pdbx_description
1 polymer ?
#
loop_
_entity_poly.entity_id
_entity_poly.type
_entity_poly.pdbx_seq_one_letter_code
_entity_poly.pdbx_strand_id
1 'polypeptide(L)'
;MGSMFRSEEVALVQLFLPTAAAYTCVSRLGELGLVEFRDLNASVSAFQRRFVVDVRRCEELEKTFTFLQEEVRRAGLVLPPPEGRLPAPPPRDLLRIQEETERLAQELRDVRGNQQALRAQLHQLQLHAAVLRQGHEPQLAAAHTDGASERTPLLQAPGGPHQDLRVKASQPRG
;
A
#
# COMPACT_ATOMS: atom_id res chain seq x y z
N MET A 1 -34.32 -7.23 -37.26
CA MET A 1 -33.23 -6.33 -37.68
C MET A 1 -33.79 -5.32 -38.69
N GLY A 2 -34.57 -4.32 -38.26
CA GLY A 2 -35.42 -3.51 -39.16
C GLY A 2 -35.61 -2.03 -38.81
N SER A 3 -34.73 -1.42 -38.01
CA SER A 3 -34.93 -0.06 -37.48
C SER A 3 -33.79 0.93 -37.78
N MET A 4 -33.04 0.76 -38.89
CA MET A 4 -31.95 1.71 -39.23
C MET A 4 -32.45 3.09 -39.71
N PHE A 5 -33.72 3.21 -40.14
CA PHE A 5 -34.26 4.45 -40.71
C PHE A 5 -35.30 5.16 -39.84
N ARG A 6 -35.77 4.54 -38.74
CA ARG A 6 -36.77 5.10 -37.82
C ARG A 6 -36.51 4.58 -36.40
N SER A 7 -36.86 5.38 -35.39
CA SER A 7 -36.80 4.96 -33.99
C SER A 7 -37.65 3.72 -33.74
N GLU A 8 -37.22 2.90 -32.78
CA GLU A 8 -38.01 1.75 -32.33
C GLU A 8 -39.25 2.20 -31.57
N GLU A 9 -40.31 1.39 -31.67
CA GLU A 9 -41.54 1.65 -30.93
C GLU A 9 -41.31 1.47 -29.43
N VAL A 10 -41.72 2.45 -28.64
CA VAL A 10 -41.60 2.45 -27.18
C VAL A 10 -42.98 2.45 -26.54
N ALA A 11 -43.14 1.72 -25.43
CA ALA A 11 -44.39 1.65 -24.68
C ALA A 11 -44.17 2.13 -23.24
N LEU A 12 -45.11 2.93 -22.73
CA LEU A 12 -45.14 3.32 -21.33
C LEU A 12 -45.85 2.24 -20.51
N VAL A 13 -45.16 1.68 -19.53
CA VAL A 13 -45.69 0.63 -18.65
C VAL A 13 -45.63 1.10 -17.20
N GLN A 14 -46.66 0.76 -16.42
CA GLN A 14 -46.68 0.99 -14.98
C GLN A 14 -46.33 -0.30 -14.24
N LEU A 15 -45.32 -0.24 -13.38
CA LEU A 15 -44.85 -1.38 -12.58
C LEU A 15 -45.36 -1.29 -11.14
N PHE A 16 -46.04 -2.33 -10.68
CA PHE A 16 -46.42 -2.50 -9.28
C PHE A 16 -45.55 -3.58 -8.65
N LEU A 17 -44.63 -3.18 -7.77
CA LEU A 17 -43.65 -4.07 -7.17
C LEU A 17 -43.83 -4.14 -5.65
N PRO A 18 -43.94 -5.34 -5.05
CA PRO A 18 -43.87 -5.47 -3.61
C PRO A 18 -42.43 -5.18 -3.15
N THR A 19 -42.28 -4.51 -2.00
CA THR A 19 -40.97 -4.08 -1.48
C THR A 19 -39.97 -5.25 -1.37
N ALA A 20 -40.44 -6.44 -0.98
CA ALA A 20 -39.59 -7.63 -0.84
C ALA A 20 -39.01 -8.15 -2.17
N ALA A 21 -39.71 -7.95 -3.29
CA ALA A 21 -39.24 -8.39 -4.62
C ALA A 21 -38.61 -7.26 -5.44
N ALA A 22 -38.75 -6.01 -5.01
CA ALA A 22 -38.30 -4.83 -5.76
C ALA A 22 -36.84 -4.94 -6.19
N TYR A 23 -35.94 -5.34 -5.28
CA TYR A 23 -34.52 -5.51 -5.60
C TYR A 23 -34.27 -6.53 -6.72
N THR A 24 -34.88 -7.71 -6.61
CA THR A 24 -34.69 -8.80 -7.59
C THR A 24 -35.29 -8.47 -8.95
N CYS A 25 -36.44 -7.80 -8.97
CA CYS A 25 -37.06 -7.39 -10.23
C CYS A 25 -36.26 -6.29 -10.92
N VAL A 26 -35.86 -5.24 -10.18
CA VAL A 26 -35.14 -4.10 -10.73
C VAL A 26 -33.74 -4.50 -11.20
N SER A 27 -33.03 -5.34 -10.46
CA SER A 27 -31.72 -5.88 -10.89
C SER A 27 -31.81 -6.63 -12.21
N ARG A 28 -32.78 -7.55 -12.35
CA ARG A 28 -33.01 -8.28 -13.61
C ARG A 28 -33.39 -7.36 -14.76
N LEU A 29 -34.22 -6.34 -14.51
CA LEU A 29 -34.55 -5.33 -15.52
C LEU A 29 -33.30 -4.54 -15.95
N GLY A 30 -32.40 -4.23 -15.01
CA GLY A 30 -31.10 -3.61 -15.29
C GLY A 30 -30.17 -4.49 -16.12
N GLU A 31 -30.15 -5.80 -15.87
CA GLU A 31 -29.36 -6.76 -16.66
C GLU A 31 -29.87 -6.91 -18.11
N LEU A 32 -31.19 -6.82 -18.31
CA LEU A 32 -31.79 -6.78 -19.64
C LEU A 32 -31.43 -5.49 -20.38
N GLY A 33 -31.43 -4.35 -19.69
CA GLY A 33 -31.02 -3.05 -20.26
C GLY A 33 -32.00 -2.49 -21.30
N LEU A 34 -33.28 -2.87 -21.21
CA LEU A 34 -34.33 -2.49 -22.17
C LEU A 34 -35.35 -1.49 -21.60
N VAL A 35 -35.16 -1.04 -20.36
CA VAL A 35 -36.13 -0.19 -19.65
C VAL A 35 -35.50 1.15 -19.29
N GLU A 36 -36.30 2.20 -19.43
CA GLU A 36 -35.98 3.55 -18.96
C GLU A 36 -36.95 3.94 -17.85
N PHE A 37 -36.43 4.31 -16.67
CA PHE A 37 -37.24 4.72 -15.53
C PHE A 37 -37.50 6.23 -15.56
N ARG A 38 -38.77 6.62 -15.42
CA ARG A 38 -39.17 8.02 -15.25
C ARG A 38 -39.20 8.39 -13.77
N ASP A 39 -38.65 9.54 -13.41
CA ASP A 39 -38.70 10.04 -12.04
C ASP A 39 -40.12 10.55 -11.71
N LEU A 40 -40.84 9.79 -10.88
CA LEU A 40 -42.15 10.18 -10.36
C LEU A 40 -42.04 11.12 -9.14
N ASN A 41 -40.85 11.23 -8.54
CA ASN A 41 -40.58 11.99 -7.31
C ASN A 41 -39.68 13.21 -7.57
N ALA A 42 -39.85 13.87 -8.72
CA ALA A 42 -39.01 15.02 -9.12
C ALA A 42 -39.10 16.20 -8.13
N SER A 43 -40.20 16.33 -7.38
CA SER A 43 -40.39 17.35 -6.34
C SER A 43 -39.74 17.00 -4.99
N VAL A 44 -39.28 15.77 -4.81
CA VAL A 44 -38.68 15.29 -3.55
C VAL A 44 -37.16 15.37 -3.65
N SER A 45 -36.55 16.07 -2.70
CA SER A 45 -35.09 16.17 -2.57
C SER A 45 -34.45 14.79 -2.48
N ALA A 46 -33.27 14.63 -3.08
CA ALA A 46 -32.52 13.38 -3.10
C ALA A 46 -32.36 12.78 -1.69
N PHE A 47 -32.13 13.62 -0.65
CA PHE A 47 -31.90 13.19 0.73
C PHE A 47 -33.13 12.62 1.45
N GLN A 48 -34.33 12.93 0.98
CA GLN A 48 -35.58 12.47 1.58
C GLN A 48 -36.11 11.20 0.91
N ARG A 49 -35.42 10.70 -0.11
CA ARG A 49 -35.81 9.48 -0.83
C ARG A 49 -35.58 8.25 0.05
N ARG A 50 -36.42 7.23 -0.16
CA ARG A 50 -36.50 6.04 0.70
C ARG A 50 -35.18 5.25 0.83
N PHE A 51 -34.36 5.21 -0.22
CA PHE A 51 -33.16 4.35 -0.30
C PHE A 51 -31.84 5.11 -0.16
N VAL A 52 -31.85 6.33 0.37
CA VAL A 52 -30.63 7.17 0.48
C VAL A 52 -29.56 6.52 1.34
N VAL A 53 -29.96 5.83 2.41
CA VAL A 53 -29.02 5.15 3.32
C VAL A 53 -28.27 4.05 2.58
N ASP A 54 -28.96 3.25 1.77
CA ASP A 54 -28.36 2.16 1.00
C ASP A 54 -27.44 2.69 -0.11
N VAL A 55 -27.79 3.82 -0.73
CA VAL A 55 -26.94 4.48 -1.73
C VAL A 55 -25.66 5.00 -1.09
N ARG A 56 -25.76 5.72 0.04
CA ARG A 56 -24.58 6.20 0.79
C ARG A 56 -23.65 5.08 1.22
N ARG A 57 -24.23 3.96 1.65
CA ARG A 57 -23.50 2.75 2.01
C ARG A 57 -22.69 2.20 0.83
N CYS A 58 -23.25 2.22 -0.38
CA CYS A 58 -22.53 1.83 -1.59
C CYS A 58 -21.43 2.84 -1.96
N GLU A 59 -21.67 4.15 -1.78
CA GLU A 59 -20.65 5.19 -2.00
C GLU A 59 -19.44 5.05 -1.06
N GLU A 60 -19.68 4.67 0.20
CA GLU A 60 -18.61 4.39 1.17
C GLU A 60 -17.82 3.12 0.81
N LEU A 61 -18.51 2.08 0.34
CA LEU A 61 -17.88 0.86 -0.14
C LEU A 61 -17.02 1.12 -1.39
N GLU A 62 -17.49 1.95 -2.33
CA GLU A 62 -16.74 2.36 -3.53
C GLU A 62 -15.43 3.10 -3.18
N LYS A 63 -15.47 4.00 -2.18
CA LYS A 63 -14.26 4.66 -1.66
C LYS A 63 -13.26 3.64 -1.12
N THR A 64 -13.76 2.60 -0.46
CA THR A 64 -12.92 1.55 0.11
C THR A 64 -12.29 0.68 -1.00
N PHE A 65 -13.05 0.32 -2.04
CA PHE A 65 -12.50 -0.35 -3.23
C PHE A 65 -11.46 0.49 -3.95
N THR A 66 -11.67 1.79 -4.08
CA THR A 66 -10.70 2.71 -4.69
C THR A 66 -9.38 2.70 -3.90
N PHE A 67 -9.45 2.76 -2.57
CA PHE A 67 -8.27 2.64 -1.71
C PHE A 67 -7.55 1.29 -1.91
N LEU A 68 -8.28 0.18 -1.93
CA LEU A 68 -7.69 -1.15 -2.15
C LEU A 68 -7.02 -1.25 -3.52
N GLN A 69 -7.67 -0.75 -4.57
CA GLN A 69 -7.11 -0.72 -5.92
C GLN A 69 -5.80 0.08 -5.99
N GLU A 70 -5.72 1.21 -5.28
CA GLU A 70 -4.49 1.98 -5.17
C GLU A 70 -3.38 1.22 -4.44
N GLU A 71 -3.69 0.53 -3.34
CA GLU A 71 -2.69 -0.27 -2.60
C GLU A 71 -2.17 -1.44 -3.43
N VAL A 72 -3.04 -2.12 -4.20
CA VAL A 72 -2.65 -3.16 -5.15
C VAL A 72 -1.72 -2.60 -6.24
N ARG A 73 -2.07 -1.42 -6.79
CA ARG A 73 -1.22 -0.74 -7.78
C ARG A 73 0.13 -0.33 -7.20
N ARG A 74 0.19 0.12 -5.94
CA ARG A 74 1.44 0.44 -5.23
C ARG A 74 2.32 -0.79 -5.02
N ALA A 75 1.71 -1.97 -4.85
CA ALA A 75 2.43 -3.24 -4.79
C ALA A 75 2.98 -3.71 -6.15
N GLY A 76 2.69 -2.99 -7.24
CA GLY A 76 3.10 -3.35 -8.60
C GLY A 76 2.24 -4.45 -9.24
N LEU A 77 1.10 -4.77 -8.63
CA LEU A 77 0.15 -5.75 -9.16
C LEU A 77 -0.84 -5.04 -10.09
N VAL A 78 -1.14 -5.67 -11.22
CA VAL A 78 -2.14 -5.17 -12.18
C VAL A 78 -3.41 -6.00 -12.01
N LEU A 79 -4.54 -5.33 -11.75
CA LEU A 79 -5.85 -5.99 -11.73
C LEU A 79 -6.32 -6.20 -13.18
N PRO A 80 -6.62 -7.45 -13.59
CA PRO A 80 -7.22 -7.69 -14.90
C PRO A 80 -8.63 -7.07 -14.93
N PRO A 81 -9.08 -6.58 -16.10
CA PRO A 81 -10.46 -6.13 -16.24
C PRO A 81 -11.42 -7.30 -16.00
N PRO A 82 -12.61 -7.04 -15.43
CA PRO A 82 -13.60 -8.10 -15.23
C PRO A 82 -14.03 -8.68 -16.58
N GLU A 83 -14.03 -10.01 -16.68
CA GLU A 83 -14.45 -10.72 -17.89
C GLU A 83 -15.98 -10.90 -17.88
N GLY A 84 -16.65 -10.34 -18.89
CA GLY A 84 -18.08 -10.56 -19.14
C GLY A 84 -19.04 -9.67 -18.34
N ARG A 85 -20.35 -9.97 -18.48
CA ARG A 85 -21.41 -9.33 -17.69
C ARG A 85 -21.44 -9.93 -16.29
N LEU A 86 -21.20 -9.11 -15.28
CA LEU A 86 -21.37 -9.51 -13.89
C LEU A 86 -22.85 -9.36 -13.49
N PRO A 87 -23.50 -10.42 -12.99
CA PRO A 87 -24.87 -10.32 -12.49
C PRO A 87 -24.91 -9.46 -11.22
N ALA A 88 -26.07 -8.86 -10.95
CA ALA A 88 -26.25 -8.08 -9.74
C ALA A 88 -26.16 -8.99 -8.50
N PRO A 89 -25.30 -8.69 -7.51
CA PRO A 89 -25.21 -9.49 -6.30
C PRO A 89 -26.50 -9.39 -5.48
N PRO A 90 -26.95 -10.44 -4.79
CA PRO A 90 -28.11 -10.34 -3.90
C PRO A 90 -27.76 -9.45 -2.68
N PRO A 91 -28.77 -8.88 -2.01
CA PRO A 91 -28.55 -7.91 -0.93
C PRO A 91 -27.83 -8.52 0.28
N ARG A 92 -27.93 -9.84 0.50
CA ARG A 92 -27.19 -10.54 1.57
C ARG A 92 -25.69 -10.59 1.29
N ASP A 93 -25.33 -10.79 0.03
CA ASP A 93 -23.93 -10.85 -0.38
C ASP A 93 -23.31 -9.45 -0.35
N LEU A 94 -24.08 -8.40 -0.62
CA LEU A 94 -23.61 -7.02 -0.46
C LEU A 94 -23.14 -6.72 0.97
N LEU A 95 -23.89 -7.15 1.99
CA LEU A 95 -23.49 -6.99 3.40
C LEU A 95 -22.16 -7.69 3.67
N ARG A 96 -22.05 -8.93 3.22
CA ARG A 96 -20.85 -9.75 3.41
C ARG A 96 -19.64 -9.14 2.71
N ILE A 97 -19.80 -8.73 1.45
CA ILE A 97 -18.74 -8.07 0.66
C ILE A 97 -18.26 -6.83 1.40
N GLN A 98 -19.17 -6.03 1.95
CA GLN A 98 -18.77 -4.85 2.70
C GLN A 98 -17.94 -5.19 3.93
N GLU A 99 -18.42 -6.10 4.79
CA GLU A 99 -17.69 -6.49 6.01
C GLU A 99 -16.30 -7.04 5.68
N GLU A 100 -16.20 -7.89 4.65
CA GLU A 100 -14.93 -8.44 4.18
C GLU A 100 -14.01 -7.35 3.62
N THR A 101 -14.53 -6.40 2.84
CA THR A 101 -13.78 -5.30 2.23
C THR A 101 -13.27 -4.31 3.28
N GLU A 102 -14.10 -3.95 4.25
CA GLU A 102 -13.73 -3.07 5.36
C GLU A 102 -12.64 -3.70 6.23
N ARG A 103 -12.80 -4.99 6.56
CA ARG A 103 -11.79 -5.76 7.29
C ARG A 103 -10.45 -5.76 6.55
N LEU A 104 -10.45 -6.09 5.25
CA LEU A 104 -9.23 -6.10 4.43
C LEU A 104 -8.58 -4.71 4.37
N ALA A 105 -9.38 -3.66 4.22
CA ALA A 105 -8.88 -2.29 4.21
C ALA A 105 -8.23 -1.91 5.53
N GLN A 106 -8.78 -2.35 6.66
CA GLN A 106 -8.19 -2.11 7.98
C GLN A 106 -6.87 -2.89 8.15
N GLU A 107 -6.86 -4.18 7.82
CA GLU A 107 -5.65 -5.01 7.88
C GLU A 107 -4.50 -4.41 7.04
N LEU A 108 -4.80 -3.91 5.84
CA LEU A 108 -3.79 -3.26 4.98
C LEU A 108 -3.28 -1.93 5.56
N ARG A 109 -4.14 -1.13 6.17
CA ARG A 109 -3.71 0.11 6.86
C ARG A 109 -2.77 -0.20 8.01
N ASP A 110 -3.08 -1.21 8.80
CA ASP A 110 -2.26 -1.63 9.94
C ASP A 110 -0.90 -2.16 9.48
N VAL A 111 -0.89 -3.03 8.46
CA VAL A 111 0.35 -3.54 7.85
C VAL A 111 1.20 -2.41 7.28
N ARG A 112 0.59 -1.44 6.60
CA ARG A 112 1.30 -0.27 6.07
C ARG A 112 1.89 0.60 7.18
N GLY A 113 1.13 0.86 8.24
CA GLY A 113 1.61 1.59 9.41
C GLY A 113 2.81 0.89 10.07
N ASN A 114 2.69 -0.42 10.28
CA ASN A 114 3.76 -1.24 10.86
C ASN A 114 5.01 -1.26 9.97
N GLN A 115 4.84 -1.39 8.65
CA GLN A 115 5.96 -1.35 7.69
C GLN A 115 6.68 0.01 7.73
N GLN A 116 5.94 1.11 7.80
CA GLN A 116 6.52 2.46 7.89
C GLN A 116 7.29 2.65 9.20
N ALA A 117 6.71 2.24 10.33
CA ALA A 117 7.37 2.31 11.64
C ALA A 117 8.67 1.49 11.66
N LEU A 118 8.62 0.26 11.15
CA LEU A 118 9.80 -0.62 11.10
C LEU A 118 10.89 -0.04 10.19
N ARG A 119 10.53 0.53 9.03
CA ARG A 119 11.50 1.21 8.14
C ARG A 119 12.15 2.41 8.81
N ALA A 120 11.37 3.21 9.55
CA ALA A 120 11.90 4.35 10.29
C ALA A 120 12.89 3.89 11.39
N GLN A 121 12.52 2.87 12.16
CA GLN A 121 13.39 2.29 13.19
C GLN A 121 14.68 1.71 12.61
N LEU A 122 14.58 0.96 11.50
CA LEU A 122 15.75 0.43 10.80
C LEU A 122 16.67 1.57 10.33
N HIS A 123 16.11 2.63 9.77
CA HIS A 123 16.88 3.79 9.35
C HIS A 123 17.62 4.45 10.52
N GLN A 124 16.94 4.66 11.66
CA GLN A 124 17.56 5.19 12.87
C GLN A 124 18.73 4.29 13.34
N LEU A 125 18.52 2.97 13.40
CA LEU A 125 19.57 2.02 13.78
C LEU A 125 20.77 2.04 12.82
N GLN A 126 20.53 2.17 11.52
CA GLN A 126 21.59 2.32 10.52
C GLN A 126 22.42 3.59 10.73
N LEU A 127 21.77 4.72 11.05
CA LEU A 127 22.44 5.97 11.36
C LEU A 127 23.28 5.84 12.64
N HIS A 128 22.72 5.27 13.72
CA HIS A 128 23.46 5.01 14.95
C HIS A 128 24.67 4.10 14.72
N ALA A 129 24.50 3.02 13.96
CA ALA A 129 25.60 2.13 13.61
C ALA A 129 26.68 2.81 12.75
N ALA A 130 26.32 3.76 11.89
CA ALA A 130 27.29 4.55 11.13
C ALA A 130 28.11 5.48 12.03
N VAL A 131 27.47 6.17 12.98
CA VAL A 131 28.16 7.04 13.95
C VAL A 131 29.12 6.24 14.81
N LEU A 132 28.70 5.07 15.31
CA LEU A 132 29.57 4.20 16.11
C LEU A 132 30.78 3.69 15.30
N ARG A 133 30.58 3.37 14.01
CA ARG A 133 31.69 2.99 13.11
C ARG A 133 32.68 4.14 12.90
N GLN A 134 32.18 5.35 12.65
CA GLN A 134 33.03 6.53 12.48
C GLN A 134 33.80 6.88 13.76
N GLY A 135 33.18 6.70 14.93
CA GLY A 135 33.83 6.93 16.23
C GLY A 135 34.83 5.85 16.65
N HIS A 136 34.83 4.69 15.98
CA HIS A 136 35.76 3.58 16.24
C HIS A 136 36.98 3.58 15.29
N GLU A 137 37.03 4.48 14.29
CA GLU A 137 38.31 4.80 13.63
C GLU A 137 39.25 5.38 14.69
N PRO A 138 40.37 4.72 15.00
CA PRO A 138 41.24 5.17 16.07
C PRO A 138 41.79 6.54 15.69
N GLN A 139 41.78 7.46 16.65
CA GLN A 139 42.49 8.73 16.61
C GLN A 139 44.01 8.48 16.55
N LEU A 140 44.52 7.87 15.47
CA LEU A 140 45.94 7.56 15.27
C LEU A 140 46.71 8.70 14.57
N ALA A 141 46.13 9.88 14.45
CA ALA A 141 46.79 11.05 13.84
C ALA A 141 46.85 12.28 14.75
N ALA A 142 47.04 12.07 16.06
CA ALA A 142 47.60 13.09 16.95
C ALA A 142 48.87 12.53 17.62
N ALA A 143 49.76 11.94 16.82
CA ALA A 143 51.14 11.75 17.23
C ALA A 143 51.79 13.13 17.32
N HIS A 144 52.17 13.45 18.56
CA HIS A 144 52.97 14.59 18.98
C HIS A 144 54.05 15.00 17.97
N THR A 145 54.01 16.25 17.53
CA THR A 145 55.18 16.94 16.96
C THR A 145 55.64 18.00 17.95
N ASP A 146 56.74 17.67 18.64
CA ASP A 146 57.85 18.47 19.15
C ASP A 146 57.70 19.94 19.59
N GLY A 147 58.33 20.24 20.74
CA GLY A 147 58.78 21.58 21.09
C GLY A 147 59.46 21.74 22.47
N ALA A 148 60.79 21.52 22.53
CA ALA A 148 61.80 22.12 23.44
C ALA A 148 61.88 21.67 24.94
N SER A 149 62.95 20.96 25.33
CA SER A 149 64.19 21.45 26.00
C SER A 149 64.04 21.62 27.53
N GLU A 150 64.75 20.89 28.41
CA GLU A 150 66.18 21.02 28.74
C GLU A 150 66.71 19.86 29.62
N ARG A 151 68.04 19.64 29.54
CA ARG A 151 68.99 19.01 30.51
C ARG A 151 69.31 17.50 30.42
N THR A 152 70.48 17.30 29.80
CA THR A 152 71.47 16.20 29.76
C THR A 152 72.00 15.74 31.15
N PRO A 153 72.97 14.80 31.26
CA PRO A 153 72.99 13.40 30.79
C PRO A 153 73.63 12.43 31.84
N LEU A 154 73.51 11.10 31.71
CA LEU A 154 74.55 10.17 32.21
C LEU A 154 74.68 8.96 31.25
N LEU A 155 75.86 8.87 30.63
CA LEU A 155 76.72 7.68 30.42
C LEU A 155 76.02 6.30 30.34
N GLN A 156 76.26 5.39 29.39
CA GLN A 156 77.19 5.24 28.27
C GLN A 156 76.79 3.92 27.57
N ALA A 157 76.91 3.82 26.25
CA ALA A 157 76.82 2.57 25.48
C ALA A 157 78.06 1.67 25.78
N PRO A 158 78.22 0.39 25.31
CA PRO A 158 77.85 -0.09 23.97
C PRO A 158 77.48 -1.58 23.83
N GLY A 159 77.07 -1.99 22.62
CA GLY A 159 77.18 -3.39 22.19
C GLY A 159 76.00 -3.87 21.34
N GLY A 160 75.99 -3.55 20.04
CA GLY A 160 75.15 -4.26 19.06
C GLY A 160 75.79 -5.60 18.65
N PRO A 161 75.45 -6.17 17.48
CA PRO A 161 74.16 -6.26 16.81
C PRO A 161 73.71 -7.75 16.79
N HIS A 162 72.85 -8.15 15.83
CA HIS A 162 72.36 -9.50 15.47
C HIS A 162 70.89 -9.72 15.82
N GLN A 163 70.01 -10.21 14.95
CA GLN A 163 70.11 -10.64 13.55
C GLN A 163 68.66 -10.72 13.04
N ASP A 164 68.45 -10.32 11.78
CA ASP A 164 67.22 -10.52 11.03
C ASP A 164 66.77 -11.98 11.00
N LEU A 165 65.51 -12.24 11.34
CA LEU A 165 64.83 -13.48 10.98
C LEU A 165 63.52 -13.17 10.24
N ARG A 166 63.65 -13.04 8.92
CA ARG A 166 62.60 -13.18 7.93
C ARG A 166 61.92 -14.54 8.08
N VAL A 167 60.66 -14.57 8.46
CA VAL A 167 59.79 -15.75 8.26
C VAL A 167 59.02 -15.55 6.96
N LYS A 168 59.33 -16.40 5.97
CA LYS A 168 58.64 -16.46 4.68
C LYS A 168 57.22 -17.03 4.88
N ALA A 169 56.23 -16.29 4.39
CA ALA A 169 54.89 -16.80 4.16
C ALA A 169 54.92 -17.91 3.10
N SER A 170 54.35 -19.08 3.42
CA SER A 170 53.95 -20.07 2.44
C SER A 170 52.41 -20.04 2.35
N GLN A 171 51.93 -19.63 1.19
CA GLN A 171 50.54 -19.71 0.76
C GLN A 171 50.25 -21.14 0.20
N PRO A 172 48.98 -21.48 -0.09
CA PRO A 172 48.38 -22.77 0.25
C PRO A 172 48.38 -23.75 -0.93
N ARG A 173 48.06 -25.03 -0.65
CA ARG A 173 47.73 -26.04 -1.67
C ARG A 173 46.43 -26.75 -1.29
N GLY A 174 45.61 -26.99 -2.31
CA GLY A 174 44.59 -28.05 -2.33
C GLY A 174 43.18 -27.51 -2.29
#